data_AF-A0AAD4DD59-F1
#
_entry.id   AF-A0AAD4DD59-F1
#
_cell.length_a   1.000
_cell.length_b   1.000
_cell.length_c   1.000
_cell.angle_alpha   90.00
_cell.angle_beta   90.00
_cell.angle_gamma   90.00
#
_symmetry.space_group_name_H-M   'P 1'
#
loop_
_entity.id
_entity.type
_entity.pdbx_description
1 polymer ?
#
loop_
_entity_poly.entity_id
_entity_poly.type
_entity_poly.pdbx_seq_one_letter_code
_entity_poly.pdbx_strand_id
1 'polypeptide(L)'
;MTNNCISLFCIVDGETTSNAFPVEIESIKTIGNLKDIIKAKKTPRFDDLAADELTLWRVSIPDTSLQSAITLNALDDKTDLINPRTLISKLFPESPDDKTYILVQRPQPARSPVSDYVSQKRPTADGLDLPVTKKVRITEGWRRYTASDGTFVDLPPSWIGILTNSEFKPDPRASFAHLKANLRSGDAIDIPSMGQFPKEFGRHGQGHRLFVTEQMLELWEEIRRDQEFTYRRVLSGPMGVGKSYLSYFLAARAYAEGWPILYLSDGGLLDKDDENEPALEVVKRFLALNKDILTGAELAMLLNDYDGTRNISRNAMSVIFGTLLKSFDRKTLLLVDEHGKLFENEPYVPDKFRSLVPLKSYHWWGEEPKGSRLVFAGTAHAKYEMTILDESYRPTSVVFVGPLSRHVFSKLLDTYPHLAAPAIREEVIAITNCVPRELVYLSAFLEHLPDPISLDNLQQWTKERADYFLKTALRYYGDLNSTYKQRFYKALLGTFLGSTSAVGFDWNFVDLGLIYRSKDLNQGGTRHFILCRPAQRALLELFKTLPLPEITRRRLCDGSLSGDQFETALCHQLICPTKPILLNATDLNGNHPTTIALDFSYCDTSKSARLPLSPATKKF
;
A
#
# COMPACT_ATOMS: atom_id res chain seq x y z
N MET A 1 -19.16 40.40 24.52
CA MET A 1 -19.26 39.06 23.90
C MET A 1 -20.31 39.19 22.81
N THR A 2 -19.91 39.23 21.55
CA THR A 2 -20.85 39.30 20.42
C THR A 2 -21.34 37.88 20.14
N ASN A 3 -22.63 37.60 20.38
CA ASN A 3 -23.26 36.35 19.98
C ASN A 3 -23.29 36.30 18.44
N ASN A 4 -22.34 35.60 17.82
CA ASN A 4 -22.30 35.40 16.38
C ASN A 4 -23.27 34.27 16.01
N CYS A 5 -24.53 34.65 15.73
CA CYS A 5 -25.57 33.76 15.20
C CYS A 5 -25.41 33.66 13.68
N ILE A 6 -25.48 32.44 13.13
CA ILE A 6 -25.36 32.15 11.70
C ILE A 6 -26.72 31.68 11.19
N SER A 7 -27.13 32.19 10.03
CA SER A 7 -28.31 31.73 9.30
C SER A 7 -27.90 30.69 8.26
N LEU A 8 -28.46 29.49 8.33
CA LEU A 8 -28.21 28.37 7.41
C LEU A 8 -29.49 28.02 6.66
N PHE A 9 -29.42 27.86 5.34
CA PHE A 9 -30.56 27.39 4.55
C PHE A 9 -30.58 25.86 4.48
N CYS A 10 -31.67 25.25 4.92
CA CYS A 10 -31.85 23.80 4.94
C CYS A 10 -32.87 23.36 3.88
N ILE A 11 -32.65 22.22 3.24
CA ILE A 11 -33.55 21.63 2.23
C ILE A 11 -33.65 20.13 2.46
N VAL A 12 -34.82 19.52 2.27
CA VAL A 12 -34.99 18.08 2.44
C VAL A 12 -34.63 17.36 1.14
N ASP A 13 -33.93 16.22 1.24
CA ASP A 13 -33.56 15.37 0.11
C ASP A 13 -34.81 14.98 -0.71
N GLY A 14 -34.78 15.25 -2.01
CA GLY A 14 -35.90 15.09 -2.94
C GLY A 14 -36.78 16.33 -3.14
N GLU A 15 -36.49 17.47 -2.51
CA GLU A 15 -37.25 18.72 -2.67
C GLU A 15 -36.54 19.75 -3.59
N THR A 16 -37.28 20.74 -4.08
CA THR A 16 -36.76 21.88 -4.85
C THR A 16 -36.24 22.98 -3.93
N THR A 17 -35.30 23.81 -4.38
CA THR A 17 -34.75 24.94 -3.59
C THR A 17 -35.81 25.92 -3.08
N SER A 18 -36.95 26.03 -3.76
CA SER A 18 -38.10 26.83 -3.31
C SER A 18 -38.67 26.39 -1.95
N ASN A 19 -38.40 25.15 -1.53
CA ASN A 19 -38.82 24.61 -0.22
C ASN A 19 -37.72 24.73 0.85
N ALA A 20 -36.58 25.35 0.51
CA ALA A 20 -35.53 25.62 1.46
C ALA A 20 -36.03 26.57 2.57
N PHE A 21 -35.55 26.37 3.78
CA PHE A 21 -35.99 27.12 4.95
C PHE A 21 -34.79 27.55 5.78
N PRO A 22 -34.77 28.79 6.31
CA PRO A 22 -33.65 29.27 7.11
C PRO A 22 -33.66 28.63 8.50
N VAL A 23 -32.50 28.42 9.08
CA VAL A 23 -32.29 27.98 10.47
C VAL A 23 -31.23 28.88 11.10
N GLU A 24 -31.59 29.55 12.19
CA GLU A 24 -30.67 30.37 12.96
C GLU A 24 -30.03 29.54 14.07
N ILE A 25 -28.71 29.56 14.15
CA ILE A 25 -27.95 28.82 15.17
C ILE A 25 -26.71 29.60 15.60
N GLU A 26 -26.42 29.60 16.90
CA GLU A 26 -25.20 30.19 17.43
C GLU A 26 -23.97 29.40 16.96
N SER A 27 -22.93 30.11 16.53
CA SER A 27 -21.67 29.52 16.03
C SER A 27 -20.97 28.57 17.01
N ILE A 28 -21.22 28.70 18.32
CA ILE A 28 -20.68 27.82 19.37
C ILE A 28 -21.48 26.53 19.59
N LYS A 29 -22.62 26.36 18.91
CA LYS A 29 -23.45 25.16 19.02
C LYS A 29 -22.90 24.05 18.12
N THR A 30 -23.39 22.84 18.34
CA THR A 30 -22.92 21.65 17.63
C THR A 30 -23.86 21.23 16.51
N ILE A 31 -23.41 20.34 15.62
CA ILE A 31 -24.27 19.72 14.59
C ILE A 31 -25.44 18.96 15.22
N GLY A 32 -25.27 18.34 16.39
CA GLY A 32 -26.39 17.74 17.14
C GLY A 32 -27.49 18.77 17.44
N ASN A 33 -27.11 19.96 17.89
CA ASN A 33 -28.09 21.04 18.13
C ASN A 33 -28.75 21.53 16.84
N LEU A 34 -28.05 21.51 15.70
CA LEU A 34 -28.63 21.83 14.40
C LEU A 34 -29.71 20.83 13.99
N LYS A 35 -29.47 19.52 14.22
CA LYS A 35 -30.46 18.46 13.97
C LYS A 35 -31.72 18.66 14.81
N ASP A 36 -31.57 18.99 16.10
CA ASP A 36 -32.71 19.28 16.99
C ASP A 36 -33.56 20.45 16.50
N ILE A 37 -32.91 21.54 16.06
CA ILE A 37 -33.61 22.74 15.55
C ILE A 37 -34.31 22.44 14.22
N ILE A 38 -33.66 21.71 13.31
CA ILE A 38 -34.27 21.29 12.03
C ILE A 38 -35.49 20.42 12.27
N LYS A 39 -35.43 19.45 13.19
CA LYS A 39 -36.56 18.60 13.56
C LYS A 39 -37.73 19.43 14.07
N ALA A 40 -37.49 20.31 15.05
CA ALA A 40 -38.52 21.18 15.62
C ALA A 40 -39.16 22.11 14.58
N LYS A 41 -38.37 22.63 13.63
CA LYS A 41 -38.86 23.55 12.59
C LYS A 41 -39.70 22.86 11.50
N LYS A 42 -39.60 21.53 11.37
CA LYS A 42 -40.34 20.74 10.39
C LYS A 42 -41.43 19.86 11.01
N THR A 43 -41.76 20.01 12.30
CA THR A 43 -42.94 19.38 12.92
C THR A 43 -44.24 19.75 12.17
N PRO A 44 -45.15 18.80 11.89
CA PRO A 44 -45.14 17.39 12.33
C PRO A 44 -44.39 16.43 11.40
N ARG A 45 -43.76 16.92 10.33
CA ARG A 45 -43.19 16.10 9.27
C ARG A 45 -42.06 15.19 9.72
N PHE A 46 -41.33 15.52 10.79
CA PHE A 46 -40.23 14.71 11.34
C PHE A 46 -40.54 14.16 12.75
N ASP A 47 -41.80 14.11 13.15
CA ASP A 47 -42.18 13.62 14.50
C ASP A 47 -41.95 12.11 14.67
N ASP A 48 -41.93 11.37 13.56
CA ASP A 48 -41.70 9.93 13.47
C ASP A 48 -40.22 9.53 13.61
N LEU A 49 -39.29 10.48 13.60
CA LEU A 49 -37.84 10.25 13.59
C LEU A 49 -37.18 10.90 14.81
N ALA A 50 -36.18 10.25 15.41
CA ALA A 50 -35.33 10.91 16.40
C ALA A 50 -34.42 11.94 15.68
N ALA A 51 -34.02 13.03 16.35
CA ALA A 51 -33.26 14.10 15.68
C ALA A 51 -31.89 13.59 15.19
N ASP A 52 -31.27 12.68 15.91
CA ASP A 52 -30.01 12.03 15.59
C ASP A 52 -30.09 11.08 14.37
N GLU A 53 -31.29 10.59 14.02
CA GLU A 53 -31.55 9.78 12.82
C GLU A 53 -31.54 10.60 11.52
N LEU A 54 -31.56 11.94 11.58
CA LEU A 54 -31.41 12.78 10.39
C LEU A 54 -29.95 12.82 9.95
N THR A 55 -29.67 12.55 8.67
CA THR A 55 -28.34 12.79 8.08
C THR A 55 -28.31 14.17 7.44
N LEU A 56 -27.29 14.98 7.77
CA LEU A 56 -27.14 16.34 7.26
C LEU A 56 -25.92 16.42 6.35
N TRP A 57 -26.06 17.06 5.20
CA TRP A 57 -24.98 17.25 4.24
C TRP A 57 -24.82 18.73 3.97
N ARG A 58 -23.58 19.24 3.98
CA ARG A 58 -23.27 20.54 3.39
C ARG A 58 -23.09 20.37 1.90
N VAL A 59 -23.86 21.12 1.12
CA VAL A 59 -23.83 21.07 -0.34
C VAL A 59 -23.76 22.48 -0.93
N SER A 60 -23.15 22.60 -2.11
CA SER A 60 -23.21 23.80 -2.94
C SER A 60 -24.17 23.56 -4.09
N ILE A 61 -25.23 24.37 -4.19
CA ILE A 61 -26.26 24.21 -5.23
C ILE A 61 -26.16 25.41 -6.20
N PRO A 62 -25.87 25.17 -7.50
CA PRO A 62 -25.80 26.25 -8.48
C PRO A 62 -27.18 26.80 -8.86
N ASP A 63 -27.26 28.10 -9.15
CA ASP A 63 -28.50 28.84 -9.45
C ASP A 63 -29.31 28.28 -10.64
N THR A 64 -28.70 27.46 -11.49
CA THR A 64 -29.38 26.78 -12.61
C THR A 64 -30.30 25.64 -12.16
N SER A 65 -30.21 25.20 -10.90
CA SER A 65 -30.94 24.03 -10.36
C SER A 65 -32.22 24.38 -9.59
N LEU A 66 -32.69 25.63 -9.67
CA LEU A 66 -33.76 26.16 -8.81
C LEU A 66 -35.15 25.53 -9.03
N GLN A 67 -35.36 24.78 -10.12
CA GLN A 67 -36.69 24.24 -10.50
C GLN A 67 -36.79 22.71 -10.47
N SER A 68 -35.71 21.99 -10.16
CA SER A 68 -35.67 20.52 -10.11
C SER A 68 -35.53 20.00 -8.69
N ALA A 69 -36.11 18.83 -8.41
CA ALA A 69 -35.91 18.15 -7.13
C ALA A 69 -34.44 17.79 -6.94
N ILE A 70 -33.85 18.25 -5.84
CA ILE A 70 -32.45 18.01 -5.51
C ILE A 70 -32.34 16.68 -4.80
N THR A 71 -31.51 15.79 -5.34
CA THR A 71 -31.19 14.51 -4.71
C THR A 71 -29.69 14.45 -4.42
N LEU A 72 -29.33 13.89 -3.26
CA LEU A 72 -27.93 13.79 -2.83
C LEU A 72 -27.00 13.11 -3.86
N ASN A 73 -27.54 12.18 -4.66
CA ASN A 73 -26.77 11.45 -5.67
C ASN A 73 -26.44 12.27 -6.93
N ALA A 74 -27.13 13.39 -7.14
CA ALA A 74 -26.95 14.27 -8.31
C ALA A 74 -26.01 15.45 -8.04
N LEU A 75 -25.40 15.54 -6.84
CA LEU A 75 -24.51 16.62 -6.43
C LEU A 75 -23.07 16.13 -6.29
N ASP A 76 -22.14 16.80 -6.99
CA ASP A 76 -20.71 16.46 -7.01
C ASP A 76 -19.98 16.98 -5.75
N ASP A 77 -20.32 18.17 -5.27
CA ASP A 77 -19.73 18.79 -4.08
C ASP A 77 -20.63 18.62 -2.85
N LYS A 78 -20.38 17.55 -2.08
CA LYS A 78 -21.09 17.25 -0.82
C LYS A 78 -20.12 16.86 0.30
N THR A 79 -20.32 17.45 1.47
CA THR A 79 -19.59 17.12 2.69
C THR A 79 -20.57 16.63 3.74
N ASP A 80 -20.36 15.41 4.22
CA ASP A 80 -21.20 14.83 5.28
C ASP A 80 -20.92 15.48 6.63
N LEU A 81 -21.97 15.86 7.36
CA LEU A 81 -21.90 16.44 8.70
C LEU A 81 -22.09 15.35 9.75
N ILE A 82 -21.29 14.28 9.65
CA ILE A 82 -21.44 13.03 10.44
C ILE A 82 -21.23 13.25 11.93
N ASN A 83 -20.22 14.04 12.31
CA ASN A 83 -19.82 14.15 13.72
C ASN A 83 -20.72 15.16 14.46
N PRO A 84 -21.62 14.71 15.36
CA PRO A 84 -22.58 15.57 16.03
C PRO A 84 -21.93 16.53 17.03
N ARG A 85 -20.67 16.30 17.42
CA ARG A 85 -19.90 17.16 18.34
C ARG A 85 -19.18 18.31 17.64
N THR A 86 -19.17 18.33 16.31
CA THR A 86 -18.52 19.39 15.54
C THR A 86 -19.23 20.72 15.78
N LEU A 87 -18.47 21.76 16.11
CA LEU A 87 -19.00 23.12 16.27
C LEU A 87 -19.37 23.72 14.91
N ILE A 88 -20.45 24.50 14.87
CA ILE A 88 -20.89 25.21 13.66
C ILE A 88 -19.78 26.16 13.17
N SER A 89 -19.08 26.84 14.08
CA SER A 89 -17.94 27.73 13.76
C SER A 89 -16.78 27.04 13.06
N LYS A 90 -16.60 25.72 13.24
CA LYS A 90 -15.55 24.96 12.55
C LYS A 90 -15.93 24.62 11.11
N LEU A 91 -17.24 24.49 10.84
CA LEU A 91 -17.78 24.13 9.52
C LEU A 91 -18.09 25.35 8.66
N PHE A 92 -18.46 26.46 9.31
CA PHE A 92 -18.74 27.76 8.73
C PHE A 92 -17.89 28.83 9.44
N PRO A 93 -16.55 28.83 9.23
CA PRO A 93 -15.67 29.85 9.81
C PRO A 93 -15.94 31.25 9.23
N GLU A 94 -16.51 31.31 8.02
CA GLU A 94 -17.02 32.51 7.36
C GLU A 94 -18.54 32.36 7.16
N SER A 95 -19.26 33.48 6.97
CA SER A 95 -20.70 33.43 6.67
C SER A 95 -20.93 32.66 5.37
N PRO A 96 -21.82 31.64 5.35
CA PRO A 96 -22.09 30.86 4.16
C PRO A 96 -22.60 31.75 3.02
N ASP A 97 -22.18 31.45 1.80
CA ASP A 97 -22.66 32.13 0.60
C ASP A 97 -24.10 31.72 0.25
N ASP A 98 -24.75 32.47 -0.65
CA ASP A 98 -26.13 32.24 -1.08
C ASP A 98 -26.34 30.89 -1.81
N LYS A 99 -25.26 30.16 -2.07
CA LYS A 99 -25.22 28.86 -2.77
C LYS A 99 -25.01 27.67 -1.83
N THR A 100 -24.70 27.93 -0.56
CA THR A 100 -24.48 26.89 0.45
C THR A 100 -25.80 26.49 1.12
N TYR A 101 -26.13 25.20 1.04
CA TYR A 101 -27.32 24.63 1.67
C TYR A 101 -26.95 23.44 2.56
N ILE A 102 -27.82 23.16 3.53
CA ILE A 102 -27.81 21.93 4.33
C ILE A 102 -28.88 20.99 3.77
N LEU A 103 -28.48 19.91 3.13
CA LEU A 103 -29.40 18.86 2.68
C LEU A 103 -29.73 17.92 3.85
N VAL A 104 -31.01 17.76 4.16
CA VAL A 104 -31.55 16.94 5.25
C VAL A 104 -32.09 15.65 4.66
N GLN A 105 -31.44 14.53 4.98
CA GLN A 105 -31.82 13.22 4.49
C GLN A 105 -32.47 12.40 5.61
N ARG A 106 -33.63 11.80 5.31
CA ARG A 106 -34.32 10.86 6.21
C ARG A 106 -33.72 9.46 6.05
N PRO A 107 -33.76 8.61 7.10
CA PRO A 107 -33.46 7.19 6.95
C PRO A 107 -34.45 6.59 5.94
N GLN A 108 -33.96 5.94 4.88
CA GLN A 108 -34.86 5.29 3.93
C GLN A 108 -35.50 4.06 4.60
N PRO A 109 -36.85 3.94 4.62
CA PRO A 109 -37.49 2.75 5.12
C PRO A 109 -37.22 1.57 4.18
N ALA A 110 -36.83 0.43 4.76
CA ALA A 110 -36.77 -0.83 4.04
C ALA A 110 -38.16 -1.12 3.44
N ARG A 111 -38.25 -1.26 2.11
CA ARG A 111 -39.49 -1.65 1.44
C ARG A 111 -39.93 -3.02 1.92
N SER A 112 -40.95 -3.07 2.77
CA SER A 112 -41.69 -4.29 3.11
C SER A 112 -42.43 -4.81 1.86
N PRO A 113 -42.36 -6.11 1.53
CA PRO A 113 -43.24 -6.69 0.52
C PRO A 113 -44.68 -6.68 1.05
N VAL A 114 -45.56 -6.16 0.20
CA VAL A 114 -47.01 -6.17 0.39
C VAL A 114 -47.50 -7.60 0.62
N SER A 115 -48.32 -7.74 1.65
CA SER A 115 -49.06 -8.94 2.03
C SER A 115 -50.09 -9.30 0.98
N ASP A 116 -49.96 -10.50 0.39
CA ASP A 116 -51.09 -11.26 -0.13
C ASP A 116 -51.24 -12.54 0.70
N TYR A 117 -52.21 -12.50 1.62
CA TYR A 117 -52.74 -13.66 2.31
C TYR A 117 -53.55 -14.51 1.32
N VAL A 118 -53.10 -15.74 1.03
CA VAL A 118 -54.02 -16.83 0.68
C VAL A 118 -53.66 -18.09 1.46
N SER A 119 -54.58 -18.45 2.36
CA SER A 119 -54.69 -19.70 3.10
C SER A 119 -54.33 -20.95 2.31
N GLN A 120 -53.60 -21.88 2.94
CA GLN A 120 -54.01 -23.30 2.99
C GLN A 120 -53.26 -24.12 4.06
N LYS A 121 -54.02 -24.46 5.11
CA LYS A 121 -54.08 -25.70 5.91
C LYS A 121 -52.81 -26.53 6.18
N ARG A 122 -52.55 -26.73 7.49
CA ARG A 122 -51.82 -27.86 8.08
C ARG A 122 -52.45 -29.22 7.71
N PRO A 123 -51.65 -30.30 7.77
CA PRO A 123 -52.02 -31.41 8.64
C PRO A 123 -50.97 -31.70 9.73
N THR A 124 -51.45 -32.46 10.69
CA THR A 124 -50.97 -32.76 12.04
C THR A 124 -49.77 -33.70 12.14
N ALA A 125 -49.18 -33.69 13.33
CA ALA A 125 -48.00 -34.41 13.79
C ALA A 125 -48.17 -35.93 13.81
N ASP A 126 -47.04 -36.64 13.67
CA ASP A 126 -46.68 -37.79 14.51
C ASP A 126 -45.16 -37.88 14.61
N GLY A 127 -44.66 -38.04 15.83
CA GLY A 127 -43.24 -37.95 16.20
C GLY A 127 -42.50 -39.29 16.15
N LEU A 128 -41.17 -39.21 16.23
CA LEU A 128 -40.28 -40.23 16.77
C LEU A 128 -38.95 -39.55 17.17
N ASP A 129 -38.65 -39.61 18.47
CA ASP A 129 -37.47 -39.05 19.13
C ASP A 129 -36.19 -39.84 18.87
N LEU A 130 -35.09 -39.14 18.55
CA LEU A 130 -33.70 -39.59 18.67
C LEU A 130 -32.81 -38.36 19.02
N PRO A 131 -31.65 -38.54 19.69
CA PRO A 131 -31.13 -37.59 20.67
C PRO A 131 -30.55 -36.32 20.04
N VAL A 132 -30.98 -35.19 20.59
CA VAL A 132 -30.57 -33.83 20.19
C VAL A 132 -29.17 -33.54 20.73
N THR A 133 -28.14 -33.72 19.92
CA THR A 133 -26.93 -32.88 20.02
C THR A 133 -27.33 -31.48 19.57
N LYS A 134 -27.19 -30.49 20.46
CA LYS A 134 -27.58 -29.08 20.32
C LYS A 134 -27.23 -28.51 18.92
N LYS A 135 -28.18 -28.60 17.99
CA LYS A 135 -28.25 -27.73 16.81
C LYS A 135 -29.04 -26.50 17.22
N VAL A 136 -28.37 -25.36 17.27
CA VAL A 136 -28.99 -24.05 17.42
C VAL A 136 -30.03 -23.91 16.30
N ARG A 137 -31.27 -23.60 16.68
CA ARG A 137 -32.31 -23.17 15.73
C ARG A 137 -31.92 -21.80 15.20
N ILE A 138 -31.19 -21.76 14.09
CA ILE A 138 -30.94 -20.51 13.36
C ILE A 138 -32.20 -20.22 12.54
N THR A 139 -32.97 -19.25 13.01
CA THR A 139 -34.27 -18.82 12.52
C THR A 139 -34.15 -18.02 11.22
N GLU A 140 -34.97 -18.41 10.23
CA GLU A 140 -35.45 -17.67 9.05
C GLU A 140 -34.41 -16.96 8.16
N GLY A 141 -34.09 -17.58 7.02
CA GLY A 141 -33.52 -16.89 5.86
C GLY A 141 -32.30 -17.54 5.22
N TRP A 142 -31.64 -18.49 5.88
CA TRP A 142 -30.49 -19.21 5.31
C TRP A 142 -30.92 -19.99 4.07
N ARG A 143 -30.04 -20.05 3.06
CA ARG A 143 -30.35 -20.75 1.81
C ARG A 143 -29.30 -21.78 1.50
N ARG A 144 -29.72 -22.79 0.75
CA ARG A 144 -28.86 -23.89 0.33
C ARG A 144 -27.93 -23.44 -0.80
N TYR A 145 -26.64 -23.70 -0.63
CA TYR A 145 -25.59 -23.48 -1.62
C TYR A 145 -24.91 -24.81 -1.97
N THR A 146 -24.51 -24.98 -3.23
CA THR A 146 -23.77 -26.17 -3.69
C THR A 146 -22.30 -25.83 -3.78
N ALA A 147 -21.48 -26.48 -2.95
CA ALA A 147 -20.04 -26.26 -2.90
C ALA A 147 -19.31 -26.94 -4.08
N SER A 148 -17.99 -26.73 -4.18
CA SER A 148 -17.18 -27.23 -5.30
C SER A 148 -17.12 -28.76 -5.38
N ASP A 149 -17.25 -29.45 -4.24
CA ASP A 149 -17.31 -30.91 -4.12
C ASP A 149 -18.73 -31.48 -4.34
N GLY A 150 -19.71 -30.64 -4.68
CA GLY A 150 -21.10 -31.03 -4.85
C GLY A 150 -21.89 -31.14 -3.54
N THR A 151 -21.26 -30.90 -2.38
CA THR A 151 -21.92 -30.95 -1.07
C THR A 151 -22.83 -29.74 -0.87
N PHE A 152 -24.04 -29.97 -0.34
CA PHE A 152 -24.97 -28.89 0.01
C PHE A 152 -24.69 -28.33 1.40
N VAL A 153 -24.64 -27.00 1.52
CA VAL A 153 -24.46 -26.27 2.79
C VAL A 153 -25.48 -25.15 2.89
N ASP A 154 -26.06 -24.97 4.07
CA ASP A 154 -26.92 -23.83 4.34
C ASP A 154 -26.05 -22.64 4.77
N LEU A 155 -26.14 -21.54 4.02
CA LEU A 155 -25.34 -20.33 4.24
C LEU A 155 -26.22 -19.09 4.44
N PRO A 156 -25.70 -18.05 5.11
CA PRO A 156 -26.36 -16.76 5.22
C PRO A 156 -26.62 -16.11 3.85
N PRO A 157 -27.76 -15.41 3.65
CA PRO A 157 -28.05 -14.74 2.38
C PRO A 157 -26.98 -13.77 1.90
N SER A 158 -26.34 -13.04 2.82
CA SER A 158 -25.27 -12.09 2.50
C SER A 158 -24.08 -12.78 1.83
N TRP A 159 -23.72 -13.98 2.28
CA TRP A 159 -22.60 -14.74 1.71
C TRP A 159 -22.97 -15.43 0.41
N ILE A 160 -24.22 -15.87 0.25
CA ILE A 160 -24.71 -16.35 -1.06
C ILE A 160 -24.68 -15.21 -2.07
N GLY A 161 -25.06 -14.00 -1.64
CA GLY A 161 -24.85 -12.77 -2.38
C GLY A 161 -23.40 -12.66 -2.84
N ILE A 162 -22.43 -12.73 -1.92
CA ILE A 162 -20.99 -12.68 -2.24
C ILE A 162 -20.55 -13.77 -3.24
N LEU A 163 -20.94 -15.03 -3.02
CA LEU A 163 -20.53 -16.17 -3.86
C LEU A 163 -21.11 -16.09 -5.28
N THR A 164 -22.27 -15.45 -5.44
CA THR A 164 -22.95 -15.22 -6.72
C THR A 164 -22.61 -13.87 -7.36
N ASN A 165 -22.08 -12.92 -6.59
CA ASN A 165 -21.69 -11.59 -7.05
C ASN A 165 -20.47 -11.66 -7.99
N SER A 166 -20.37 -10.66 -8.87
CA SER A 166 -19.20 -10.38 -9.71
C SER A 166 -18.14 -9.52 -9.02
N GLU A 167 -18.45 -8.88 -7.89
CA GLU A 167 -17.51 -8.13 -7.07
C GLU A 167 -16.35 -9.04 -6.62
N PHE A 168 -15.11 -8.65 -6.92
CA PHE A 168 -13.89 -9.44 -6.69
C PHE A 168 -13.86 -10.82 -7.35
N LYS A 169 -14.73 -11.11 -8.33
CA LYS A 169 -14.72 -12.37 -9.06
C LYS A 169 -13.44 -12.46 -9.92
N PRO A 170 -12.56 -13.44 -9.68
CA PRO A 170 -11.44 -13.68 -10.57
C PRO A 170 -11.89 -14.32 -11.89
N ASP A 171 -11.07 -14.18 -12.92
CA ASP A 171 -11.15 -15.01 -14.11
C ASP A 171 -10.96 -16.50 -13.73
N PRO A 172 -11.49 -17.46 -14.49
CA PRO A 172 -11.42 -18.88 -14.13
C PRO A 172 -9.96 -19.36 -14.00
N ARG A 173 -9.64 -20.23 -13.03
CA ARG A 173 -8.27 -20.78 -12.84
C ARG A 173 -7.66 -21.37 -14.11
N ALA A 174 -8.46 -21.94 -15.00
CA ALA A 174 -8.02 -22.46 -16.29
C ALA A 174 -7.34 -21.38 -17.17
N SER A 175 -7.76 -20.12 -17.07
CA SER A 175 -7.13 -18.98 -17.77
C SER A 175 -5.73 -18.64 -17.25
N PHE A 176 -5.38 -19.11 -16.05
CA PHE A 176 -4.05 -18.92 -15.44
C PHE A 176 -3.12 -20.11 -15.72
N ALA A 177 -3.52 -21.11 -16.51
CA ALA A 177 -2.76 -22.34 -16.73
C ALA A 177 -1.36 -22.09 -17.30
N HIS A 178 -1.18 -21.05 -18.13
CA HIS A 178 0.14 -20.65 -18.66
C HIS A 178 1.12 -20.24 -17.57
N LEU A 179 0.64 -19.76 -16.41
CA LEU A 179 1.52 -19.41 -15.30
C LEU A 179 2.20 -20.62 -14.67
N LYS A 180 1.70 -21.85 -14.90
CA LYS A 180 2.34 -23.09 -14.46
C LYS A 180 3.50 -23.54 -15.36
N ALA A 181 3.66 -22.91 -16.51
CA ALA A 181 4.75 -23.22 -17.42
C ALA A 181 6.12 -22.79 -16.84
N ASN A 182 7.19 -23.28 -17.46
CA ASN A 182 8.56 -22.88 -17.16
C ASN A 182 8.85 -21.48 -17.71
N LEU A 183 8.42 -20.46 -16.97
CA LEU A 183 8.69 -19.05 -17.25
C LEU A 183 10.18 -18.71 -17.05
N ARG A 184 10.69 -17.78 -17.84
CA ARG A 184 12.06 -17.27 -17.79
C ARG A 184 12.07 -15.78 -17.48
N SER A 185 13.18 -15.28 -16.93
CA SER A 185 13.30 -13.85 -16.69
C SER A 185 13.29 -13.05 -18.01
N GLY A 186 12.51 -11.98 -18.02
CA GLY A 186 12.26 -11.14 -19.19
C GLY A 186 11.08 -11.58 -20.05
N ASP A 187 10.45 -12.72 -19.76
CA ASP A 187 9.20 -13.12 -20.43
C ASP A 187 8.11 -12.07 -20.12
N ALA A 188 7.38 -11.64 -21.17
CA ALA A 188 6.20 -10.81 -21.03
C ALA A 188 4.98 -11.71 -20.91
N ILE A 189 4.23 -11.59 -19.82
CA ILE A 189 3.04 -12.38 -19.55
C ILE A 189 1.84 -11.49 -19.29
N ASP A 190 0.68 -11.90 -19.78
CA ASP A 190 -0.60 -11.33 -19.39
C ASP A 190 -1.14 -12.14 -18.21
N ILE A 191 -1.39 -11.48 -17.08
CA ILE A 191 -2.00 -12.11 -15.91
C ILE A 191 -3.50 -11.78 -15.92
N PRO A 192 -4.38 -12.80 -16.01
CA PRO A 192 -5.82 -12.58 -15.95
C PRO A 192 -6.25 -11.91 -14.64
N SER A 193 -7.46 -11.35 -14.62
CA SER A 193 -7.96 -10.64 -13.45
C SER A 193 -8.15 -11.58 -12.27
N MET A 194 -7.57 -11.26 -11.12
CA MET A 194 -7.91 -11.90 -9.84
C MET A 194 -9.11 -11.23 -9.15
N GLY A 195 -9.93 -10.46 -9.89
CA GLY A 195 -11.05 -9.68 -9.34
C GLY A 195 -10.64 -8.37 -8.66
N GLN A 196 -9.34 -8.15 -8.52
CA GLN A 196 -8.73 -6.93 -8.01
C GLN A 196 -7.34 -6.77 -8.65
N PHE A 197 -6.86 -5.53 -8.70
CA PHE A 197 -5.57 -5.20 -9.28
C PHE A 197 -4.72 -4.40 -8.30
N PRO A 198 -3.38 -4.54 -8.36
CA PRO A 198 -2.48 -3.64 -7.65
C PRO A 198 -2.66 -2.18 -8.08
N LYS A 199 -2.22 -1.25 -7.23
CA LYS A 199 -2.25 0.18 -7.55
C LYS A 199 -1.48 0.48 -8.83
N GLU A 200 -2.04 1.34 -9.68
CA GLU A 200 -1.52 1.73 -11.01
C GLU A 200 -1.26 0.56 -11.99
N PHE A 201 -1.80 -0.64 -11.73
CA PHE A 201 -1.68 -1.75 -12.68
C PHE A 201 -2.40 -1.40 -13.99
N GLY A 202 -1.77 -1.69 -15.13
CA GLY A 202 -2.36 -1.42 -16.44
C GLY A 202 -2.25 0.02 -16.95
N ARG A 203 -1.80 0.98 -16.13
CA ARG A 203 -1.90 2.43 -16.44
C ARG A 203 -0.71 3.05 -17.17
N HIS A 204 0.31 2.27 -17.48
CA HIS A 204 1.56 2.77 -18.09
C HIS A 204 1.87 2.03 -19.40
N GLY A 205 2.97 2.37 -20.08
CA GLY A 205 3.27 1.90 -21.44
C GLY A 205 3.26 0.37 -21.64
N GLN A 206 3.52 -0.40 -20.58
CA GLN A 206 3.42 -1.87 -20.62
C GLN A 206 1.97 -2.41 -20.69
N GLY A 207 0.96 -1.60 -20.36
CA GLY A 207 -0.42 -2.04 -20.20
C GLY A 207 -0.54 -3.09 -19.07
N HIS A 208 -1.35 -4.12 -19.31
CA HIS A 208 -1.55 -5.24 -18.36
C HIS A 208 -0.47 -6.33 -18.49
N ARG A 209 0.58 -6.12 -19.30
CA ARG A 209 1.70 -7.04 -19.42
C ARG A 209 2.62 -6.89 -18.21
N LEU A 210 2.98 -8.02 -17.62
CA LEU A 210 3.96 -8.13 -16.55
C LEU A 210 5.22 -8.80 -17.09
N PHE A 211 6.37 -8.24 -16.77
CA PHE A 211 7.67 -8.83 -17.13
C PHE A 211 8.19 -9.67 -15.96
N VAL A 212 8.42 -10.95 -16.21
CA VAL A 212 8.90 -11.90 -15.20
C VAL A 212 10.32 -11.52 -14.77
N THR A 213 10.53 -11.32 -13.47
CA THR A 213 11.84 -11.00 -12.90
C THR A 213 12.52 -12.25 -12.34
N GLU A 214 13.85 -12.19 -12.16
CA GLU A 214 14.59 -13.23 -11.46
C GLU A 214 14.06 -13.44 -10.03
N GLN A 215 13.82 -12.35 -9.28
CA GLN A 215 13.27 -12.41 -7.92
C GLN A 215 11.87 -13.02 -7.86
N MET A 216 11.01 -12.78 -8.86
CA MET A 216 9.69 -13.43 -8.95
C MET A 216 9.82 -14.95 -9.04
N LEU A 217 10.74 -15.43 -9.88
CA LEU A 217 10.99 -16.86 -10.06
C LEU A 217 11.63 -17.48 -8.81
N GLU A 218 12.62 -16.81 -8.22
CA GLU A 218 13.29 -17.26 -6.99
C GLU A 218 12.29 -17.39 -5.82
N LEU A 219 11.50 -16.34 -5.55
CA LEU A 219 10.50 -16.38 -4.48
C LEU A 219 9.38 -17.38 -4.75
N TRP A 220 9.00 -17.57 -6.02
CA TRP A 220 8.05 -18.61 -6.35
C TRP A 220 8.59 -20.01 -6.07
N GLU A 221 9.84 -20.30 -6.43
CA GLU A 221 10.44 -21.58 -6.11
C GLU A 221 10.60 -21.78 -4.60
N GLU A 222 10.89 -20.73 -3.84
CA GLU A 222 10.88 -20.80 -2.38
C GLU A 222 9.48 -21.12 -1.83
N ILE A 223 8.45 -20.37 -2.22
CA ILE A 223 7.10 -20.51 -1.66
C ILE A 223 6.42 -21.81 -2.09
N ARG A 224 6.72 -22.33 -3.29
CA ARG A 224 6.15 -23.57 -3.83
C ARG A 224 6.66 -24.83 -3.13
N ARG A 225 7.91 -24.81 -2.65
CA ARG A 225 8.52 -25.94 -1.94
C ARG A 225 7.75 -26.30 -0.68
N ASP A 226 7.83 -27.57 -0.32
CA ASP A 226 7.37 -28.03 0.98
C ASP A 226 8.27 -27.40 2.05
N GLN A 227 7.63 -26.94 3.11
CA GLN A 227 8.31 -26.23 4.20
C GLN A 227 8.30 -27.12 5.43
N GLU A 228 9.29 -26.94 6.29
CA GLU A 228 9.25 -27.52 7.64
C GLU A 228 8.39 -26.66 8.58
N PHE A 229 8.35 -25.35 8.33
CA PHE A 229 7.66 -24.36 9.15
C PHE A 229 6.82 -23.39 8.31
N THR A 230 5.97 -22.61 8.97
CA THR A 230 5.22 -21.52 8.32
C THR A 230 6.15 -20.59 7.51
N TYR A 231 5.87 -20.45 6.22
CA TYR A 231 6.64 -19.57 5.35
C TYR A 231 6.20 -18.12 5.52
N ARG A 232 7.15 -17.21 5.77
CA ARG A 232 6.86 -15.80 6.03
C ARG A 232 7.83 -14.89 5.30
N ARG A 233 7.30 -13.91 4.58
CA ARG A 233 8.09 -12.91 3.86
C ARG A 233 7.52 -11.51 3.96
N VAL A 234 8.40 -10.55 4.20
CA VAL A 234 8.13 -9.12 4.05
C VAL A 234 8.89 -8.63 2.82
N LEU A 235 8.15 -8.20 1.80
CA LEU A 235 8.73 -7.52 0.66
C LEU A 235 8.98 -6.05 1.03
N SER A 236 10.25 -5.67 1.08
CA SER A 236 10.69 -4.35 1.48
C SER A 236 11.55 -3.71 0.40
N GLY A 237 11.42 -2.41 0.20
CA GLY A 237 12.14 -1.69 -0.85
C GLY A 237 11.49 -0.35 -1.13
N PRO A 238 12.15 0.52 -1.89
CA PRO A 238 11.62 1.85 -2.18
C PRO A 238 10.35 1.78 -3.04
N MET A 239 9.57 2.85 -3.04
CA MET A 239 8.34 2.93 -3.84
C MET A 239 8.60 2.61 -5.31
N GLY A 240 7.74 1.80 -5.94
CA GLY A 240 7.76 1.67 -7.40
C GLY A 240 8.92 0.86 -8.02
N VAL A 241 9.61 0.04 -7.24
CA VAL A 241 10.53 -1.00 -7.76
C VAL A 241 9.83 -2.28 -8.25
N GLY A 242 8.50 -2.35 -8.12
CA GLY A 242 7.71 -3.50 -8.61
C GLY A 242 7.26 -4.50 -7.55
N LYS A 243 7.28 -4.15 -6.25
CA LYS A 243 6.81 -5.03 -5.16
C LYS A 243 5.36 -5.51 -5.36
N SER A 244 4.47 -4.60 -5.72
CA SER A 244 3.05 -4.91 -5.98
C SER A 244 2.85 -5.83 -7.18
N TYR A 245 3.68 -5.69 -8.23
CA TYR A 245 3.68 -6.59 -9.39
C TYR A 245 4.21 -7.97 -8.99
N LEU A 246 5.26 -8.03 -8.16
CA LEU A 246 5.78 -9.28 -7.60
C LEU A 246 4.74 -10.00 -6.74
N SER A 247 4.06 -9.26 -5.86
CA SER A 247 2.94 -9.74 -5.05
C SER A 247 1.82 -10.32 -5.91
N TYR A 248 1.41 -9.59 -6.96
CA TYR A 248 0.37 -10.04 -7.89
C TYR A 248 0.76 -11.33 -8.62
N PHE A 249 2.01 -11.42 -9.07
CA PHE A 249 2.57 -12.62 -9.71
C PHE A 249 2.51 -13.85 -8.78
N LEU A 250 2.95 -13.70 -7.52
CA LEU A 250 2.91 -14.80 -6.54
C LEU A 250 1.49 -15.25 -6.25
N ALA A 251 0.57 -14.31 -6.06
CA ALA A 251 -0.84 -14.61 -5.82
C ALA A 251 -1.49 -15.30 -7.02
N ALA A 252 -1.24 -14.83 -8.25
CA ALA A 252 -1.77 -15.43 -9.46
C ALA A 252 -1.24 -16.86 -9.69
N ARG A 253 0.03 -17.12 -9.39
CA ARG A 253 0.60 -18.47 -9.45
C ARG A 253 0.00 -19.40 -8.40
N ALA A 254 -0.15 -18.95 -7.15
CA ALA A 254 -0.81 -19.74 -6.12
C ALA A 254 -2.28 -20.04 -6.48
N TYR A 255 -2.98 -19.05 -7.05
CA TYR A 255 -4.32 -19.22 -7.57
C TYR A 255 -4.37 -20.26 -8.71
N ALA A 256 -3.44 -20.20 -9.66
CA ALA A 256 -3.33 -21.21 -10.72
C ALA A 256 -3.16 -22.62 -10.15
N GLU A 257 -2.33 -22.78 -9.10
CA GLU A 257 -2.07 -24.07 -8.45
C GLU A 257 -3.21 -24.60 -7.57
N GLY A 258 -4.34 -23.90 -7.49
CA GLY A 258 -5.49 -24.35 -6.71
C GLY A 258 -5.29 -24.19 -5.19
N TRP A 259 -4.37 -23.32 -4.76
CA TRP A 259 -4.19 -23.05 -3.33
C TRP A 259 -5.33 -22.16 -2.82
N PRO A 260 -5.86 -22.42 -1.61
CA PRO A 260 -6.67 -21.44 -0.89
C PRO A 260 -5.88 -20.16 -0.66
N ILE A 261 -6.42 -19.04 -1.12
CA ILE A 261 -5.72 -17.76 -1.12
C ILE A 261 -6.58 -16.63 -0.58
N LEU A 262 -5.99 -15.79 0.27
CA LEU A 262 -6.50 -14.45 0.56
C LEU A 262 -5.50 -13.44 0.00
N TYR A 263 -5.85 -12.82 -1.11
CA TYR A 263 -5.12 -11.68 -1.66
C TYR A 263 -5.87 -10.38 -1.36
N LEU A 264 -5.16 -9.40 -0.81
CA LEU A 264 -5.62 -8.01 -0.64
C LEU A 264 -4.70 -7.12 -1.48
N SER A 265 -5.22 -6.49 -2.53
CA SER A 265 -4.43 -5.56 -3.35
C SER A 265 -4.15 -4.23 -2.66
N ASP A 266 -4.93 -3.89 -1.62
CA ASP A 266 -4.71 -2.71 -0.80
C ASP A 266 -5.12 -2.98 0.67
N GLY A 267 -4.12 -3.08 1.55
CA GLY A 267 -4.32 -3.27 2.98
C GLY A 267 -5.06 -2.12 3.66
N GLY A 268 -5.00 -0.89 3.10
CA GLY A 268 -5.72 0.27 3.62
C GLY A 268 -7.24 0.13 3.59
N LEU A 269 -7.78 -0.83 2.83
CA LEU A 269 -9.21 -1.13 2.79
C LEU A 269 -9.75 -1.67 4.13
N LEU A 270 -8.85 -2.10 5.03
CA LEU A 270 -9.19 -2.56 6.37
C LEU A 270 -9.14 -1.45 7.42
N ASP A 271 -8.63 -0.25 7.09
CA ASP A 271 -8.68 0.90 8.00
C ASP A 271 -10.09 1.49 7.99
N LYS A 272 -10.90 1.04 8.93
CA LYS A 272 -12.32 1.34 9.07
C LYS A 272 -12.63 1.76 10.50
N ASP A 273 -13.77 2.43 10.68
CA ASP A 273 -14.23 2.84 12.00
C ASP A 273 -15.02 1.72 12.71
N ASP A 274 -15.74 0.87 11.96
CA ASP A 274 -16.44 -0.31 12.49
C ASP A 274 -15.63 -1.60 12.26
N GLU A 275 -15.44 -2.41 13.31
CA GLU A 275 -14.76 -3.71 13.27
C GLU A 275 -15.45 -4.73 12.34
N ASN A 276 -16.75 -4.55 12.04
CA ASN A 276 -17.49 -5.46 11.16
C ASN A 276 -17.15 -5.26 9.68
N GLU A 277 -16.82 -4.04 9.27
CA GLU A 277 -16.45 -3.71 7.89
C GLU A 277 -15.19 -4.45 7.39
N PRO A 278 -14.03 -4.40 8.07
CA PRO A 278 -12.84 -5.11 7.60
C PRO A 278 -13.06 -6.62 7.61
N ALA A 279 -13.85 -7.15 8.54
CA ALA A 279 -14.22 -8.56 8.55
C ALA A 279 -15.03 -8.94 7.29
N LEU A 280 -15.98 -8.10 6.89
CA LEU A 280 -16.73 -8.30 5.65
C LEU A 280 -15.81 -8.22 4.42
N GLU A 281 -14.88 -7.27 4.36
CA GLU A 281 -13.94 -7.11 3.25
C GLU A 281 -12.99 -8.32 3.09
N VAL A 282 -12.56 -8.93 4.20
CA VAL A 282 -11.79 -10.18 4.19
C VAL A 282 -12.63 -11.34 3.68
N VAL A 283 -13.85 -11.51 4.21
CA VAL A 283 -14.74 -12.62 3.81
C VAL A 283 -15.13 -12.52 2.35
N LYS A 284 -15.44 -11.32 1.84
CA LYS A 284 -15.76 -11.08 0.42
C LYS A 284 -14.67 -11.61 -0.50
N ARG A 285 -13.42 -11.18 -0.29
CA ARG A 285 -12.29 -11.55 -1.14
C ARG A 285 -11.94 -13.03 -1.00
N PHE A 286 -11.94 -13.56 0.22
CA PHE A 286 -11.65 -14.98 0.45
C PHE A 286 -12.67 -15.87 -0.27
N LEU A 287 -13.97 -15.59 -0.12
CA LEU A 287 -15.01 -16.38 -0.79
C LEU A 287 -14.94 -16.22 -2.30
N ALA A 288 -14.80 -15.00 -2.82
CA ALA A 288 -14.73 -14.74 -4.26
C ALA A 288 -13.56 -15.47 -4.93
N LEU A 289 -12.37 -15.46 -4.30
CA LEU A 289 -11.16 -16.11 -4.79
C LEU A 289 -11.18 -17.64 -4.67
N ASN A 290 -11.94 -18.23 -3.74
CA ASN A 290 -11.84 -19.66 -3.47
C ASN A 290 -13.13 -20.44 -3.72
N LYS A 291 -14.19 -19.79 -4.23
CA LYS A 291 -15.50 -20.43 -4.43
C LYS A 291 -15.48 -21.71 -5.26
N ASP A 292 -14.51 -21.82 -6.17
CA ASP A 292 -14.35 -22.94 -7.09
C ASP A 292 -13.59 -24.12 -6.50
N ILE A 293 -12.98 -23.95 -5.32
CA ILE A 293 -12.20 -25.01 -4.64
C ILE A 293 -12.64 -25.27 -3.19
N LEU A 294 -13.44 -24.40 -2.58
CA LEU A 294 -13.95 -24.59 -1.22
C LEU A 294 -14.99 -25.71 -1.20
N THR A 295 -14.77 -26.69 -0.33
CA THR A 295 -15.69 -27.82 -0.10
C THR A 295 -16.85 -27.41 0.79
N GLY A 296 -17.92 -28.22 0.81
CA GLY A 296 -19.04 -27.97 1.71
C GLY A 296 -18.63 -27.97 3.19
N ALA A 297 -17.72 -28.86 3.58
CA ALA A 297 -17.19 -28.91 4.94
C ALA A 297 -16.53 -27.58 5.34
N GLU A 298 -15.72 -27.00 4.46
CA GLU A 298 -15.01 -25.75 4.75
C GLU A 298 -15.90 -24.52 4.77
N LEU A 299 -16.90 -24.47 3.88
CA LEU A 299 -17.92 -23.43 3.92
C LEU A 299 -18.74 -23.52 5.22
N ALA A 300 -19.06 -24.73 5.69
CA ALA A 300 -19.71 -24.94 6.98
C ALA A 300 -18.80 -24.53 8.15
N MET A 301 -17.48 -24.77 8.06
CA MET A 301 -16.52 -24.38 9.10
C MET A 301 -16.50 -22.88 9.37
N LEU A 302 -16.77 -22.02 8.38
CA LEU A 302 -16.87 -20.57 8.57
C LEU A 302 -17.95 -20.16 9.59
N LEU A 303 -18.88 -21.06 9.86
CA LEU A 303 -20.00 -20.90 10.80
C LEU A 303 -19.77 -21.65 12.12
N ASN A 304 -18.63 -22.31 12.29
CA ASN A 304 -18.28 -22.96 13.56
C ASN A 304 -18.31 -21.92 14.68
N ASP A 305 -18.83 -22.34 15.83
CA ASP A 305 -18.97 -21.52 17.04
C ASP A 305 -19.84 -20.26 16.88
N TYR A 306 -20.56 -20.13 15.75
CA TYR A 306 -21.53 -19.05 15.56
C TYR A 306 -22.81 -19.32 16.34
N ASP A 307 -23.02 -18.56 17.41
CA ASP A 307 -24.18 -18.64 18.29
C ASP A 307 -25.25 -17.57 18.01
N GLY A 308 -25.03 -16.73 16.99
CA GLY A 308 -25.91 -15.59 16.66
C GLY A 308 -25.60 -14.29 17.40
N THR A 309 -24.68 -14.28 18.36
CA THR A 309 -24.40 -13.10 19.20
C THR A 309 -23.37 -12.15 18.59
N ARG A 310 -22.40 -12.70 17.85
CA ARG A 310 -21.35 -11.93 17.16
C ARG A 310 -21.74 -11.66 15.71
N ASN A 311 -21.08 -10.68 15.09
CA ASN A 311 -21.20 -10.50 13.65
C ASN A 311 -20.66 -11.73 12.90
N ILE A 312 -21.41 -12.23 11.93
CA ILE A 312 -21.10 -13.48 11.23
C ILE A 312 -19.80 -13.38 10.40
N SER A 313 -19.49 -12.22 9.83
CA SER A 313 -18.25 -11.99 9.09
C SER A 313 -17.04 -11.98 10.03
N ARG A 314 -17.20 -11.47 11.26
CA ARG A 314 -16.14 -11.55 12.28
C ARG A 314 -15.83 -12.98 12.68
N ASN A 315 -16.86 -13.82 12.83
CA ASN A 315 -16.69 -15.25 13.07
C ASN A 315 -15.91 -15.90 11.93
N ALA A 316 -16.38 -15.69 10.70
CA ALA A 316 -15.75 -16.24 9.51
C ALA A 316 -14.30 -15.79 9.34
N MET A 317 -13.99 -14.52 9.57
CA MET A 317 -12.62 -14.02 9.50
C MET A 317 -11.70 -14.73 10.50
N SER A 318 -12.18 -14.98 11.72
CA SER A 318 -11.44 -15.76 12.72
C SER A 318 -11.15 -17.18 12.23
N VAL A 319 -12.11 -17.84 11.56
CA VAL A 319 -11.92 -19.18 10.98
C VAL A 319 -11.00 -19.15 9.77
N ILE A 320 -11.13 -18.14 8.89
CA ILE A 320 -10.29 -17.95 7.71
C ILE A 320 -8.83 -17.86 8.13
N PHE A 321 -8.49 -16.96 9.06
CA PHE A 321 -7.12 -16.85 9.54
C PHE A 321 -6.72 -18.06 10.37
N GLY A 322 -7.56 -18.49 11.32
CA GLY A 322 -7.18 -19.43 12.38
C GLY A 322 -7.16 -20.88 11.95
N THR A 323 -7.83 -21.22 10.85
CA THR A 323 -7.98 -22.61 10.40
C THR A 323 -7.74 -22.76 8.90
N LEU A 324 -8.45 -21.99 8.05
CA LEU A 324 -8.39 -22.24 6.61
C LEU A 324 -7.05 -21.84 6.01
N LEU A 325 -6.50 -20.68 6.39
CA LEU A 325 -5.19 -20.21 5.97
C LEU A 325 -4.06 -20.75 6.85
N LYS A 326 -4.31 -21.01 8.13
CA LYS A 326 -3.34 -21.60 9.07
C LYS A 326 -3.35 -23.14 8.96
N SER A 327 -2.87 -23.65 7.83
CA SER A 327 -2.97 -25.06 7.44
C SER A 327 -1.69 -25.87 7.66
N PHE A 328 -1.86 -27.17 7.96
CA PHE A 328 -0.78 -28.14 8.12
C PHE A 328 -0.58 -29.04 6.88
N ASP A 329 -1.67 -29.37 6.19
CA ASP A 329 -1.68 -30.42 5.17
C ASP A 329 -1.69 -29.89 3.75
N ARG A 330 -2.21 -28.67 3.55
CA ARG A 330 -2.32 -28.04 2.23
C ARG A 330 -1.65 -26.69 2.18
N LYS A 331 -1.16 -26.33 1.00
CA LYS A 331 -0.53 -25.03 0.76
C LYS A 331 -1.61 -23.96 0.68
N THR A 332 -1.45 -22.92 1.48
CA THR A 332 -2.33 -21.74 1.51
C THR A 332 -1.50 -20.47 1.43
N LEU A 333 -2.10 -19.37 0.95
CA LEU A 333 -1.41 -18.10 0.82
C LEU A 333 -2.24 -16.95 1.39
N LEU A 334 -1.70 -16.24 2.37
CA LEU A 334 -2.12 -14.88 2.72
C LEU A 334 -1.14 -13.89 2.08
N LEU A 335 -1.65 -13.01 1.23
CA LEU A 335 -0.88 -11.94 0.65
C LEU A 335 -1.58 -10.60 0.82
N VAL A 336 -0.91 -9.65 1.48
CA VAL A 336 -1.42 -8.28 1.68
C VAL A 336 -0.46 -7.30 1.02
N ASP A 337 -0.92 -6.67 -0.05
CA ASP A 337 -0.24 -5.54 -0.69
C ASP A 337 -0.73 -4.22 -0.05
N GLU A 338 0.07 -3.16 -0.14
CA GLU A 338 -0.11 -1.92 0.65
C GLU A 338 -0.33 -2.16 2.15
N HIS A 339 0.27 -3.22 2.69
CA HIS A 339 0.21 -3.63 4.09
C HIS A 339 0.69 -2.52 5.04
N GLY A 340 1.65 -1.69 4.61
CA GLY A 340 2.17 -0.56 5.38
C GLY A 340 1.09 0.45 5.82
N LYS A 341 0.00 0.57 5.06
CA LYS A 341 -1.12 1.49 5.39
C LYS A 341 -1.81 1.16 6.71
N LEU A 342 -1.78 -0.10 7.12
CA LEU A 342 -2.32 -0.54 8.42
C LEU A 342 -1.58 0.09 9.62
N PHE A 343 -0.40 0.67 9.38
CA PHE A 343 0.50 1.21 10.39
C PHE A 343 0.84 2.69 10.18
N GLU A 344 0.08 3.42 9.36
CA GLU A 344 0.33 4.85 9.15
C GLU A 344 0.07 5.65 10.42
N ASN A 345 -1.13 5.50 11.00
CA ASN A 345 -1.59 6.27 12.15
C ASN A 345 -1.81 5.39 13.38
N GLU A 346 -1.44 5.90 14.57
CA GLU A 346 -1.76 5.25 15.84
C GLU A 346 -3.16 5.67 16.34
N PRO A 347 -3.93 4.75 16.96
CA PRO A 347 -3.65 3.33 17.11
C PRO A 347 -3.67 2.60 15.76
N TYR A 348 -2.71 1.69 15.53
CA TYR A 348 -2.62 0.95 14.26
C TYR A 348 -3.86 0.08 14.05
N VAL A 349 -4.21 -0.20 12.80
CA VAL A 349 -5.45 -0.93 12.46
C VAL A 349 -5.57 -2.28 13.18
N PRO A 350 -4.51 -3.12 13.26
CA PRO A 350 -4.58 -4.37 14.02
C PRO A 350 -4.68 -4.19 15.54
N ASP A 351 -4.38 -3.00 16.06
CA ASP A 351 -4.53 -2.65 17.47
C ASP A 351 -5.95 -2.13 17.77
N LYS A 352 -6.59 -1.46 16.80
CA LYS A 352 -8.02 -1.11 16.86
C LYS A 352 -8.89 -2.37 16.92
N PHE A 353 -8.55 -3.39 16.13
CA PHE A 353 -9.37 -4.59 15.94
C PHE A 353 -8.57 -5.87 16.21
N ARG A 354 -8.84 -6.52 17.34
CA ARG A 354 -8.14 -7.76 17.77
C ARG A 354 -8.20 -8.88 16.72
N SER A 355 -9.27 -8.91 15.93
CA SER A 355 -9.49 -9.89 14.86
C SER A 355 -8.50 -9.72 13.68
N LEU A 356 -7.81 -8.58 13.57
CA LEU A 356 -6.78 -8.29 12.57
C LEU A 356 -5.34 -8.41 13.09
N VAL A 357 -5.14 -8.81 14.35
CA VAL A 357 -3.81 -9.16 14.91
C VAL A 357 -2.97 -10.10 14.01
N PRO A 358 -3.55 -11.07 13.26
CA PRO A 358 -2.78 -11.90 12.32
C PRO A 358 -1.99 -11.11 11.26
N LEU A 359 -2.40 -9.87 10.96
CA LEU A 359 -1.70 -9.01 10.01
C LEU A 359 -0.52 -8.26 10.65
N LYS A 360 -0.52 -8.09 11.98
CA LYS A 360 0.58 -7.43 12.69
C LYS A 360 1.72 -8.38 13.05
N SER A 361 1.40 -9.60 13.50
CA SER A 361 2.36 -10.47 14.20
C SER A 361 2.53 -11.86 13.57
N TYR A 362 3.77 -12.17 13.18
CA TYR A 362 4.15 -13.51 12.72
C TYR A 362 4.05 -14.60 13.79
N HIS A 363 4.20 -14.24 15.08
CA HIS A 363 4.02 -15.18 16.18
C HIS A 363 2.62 -15.80 16.19
N TRP A 364 1.59 -15.04 15.80
CA TRP A 364 0.22 -15.53 15.79
C TRP A 364 0.05 -16.76 14.88
N TRP A 365 0.82 -16.82 13.80
CA TRP A 365 0.79 -17.91 12.83
C TRP A 365 1.51 -19.17 13.32
N GLY A 366 2.43 -19.05 14.29
CA GLY A 366 3.20 -20.18 14.83
C GLY A 366 4.10 -20.86 13.79
N GLU A 367 5.03 -21.71 14.24
CA GLU A 367 5.97 -22.38 13.33
C GLU A 367 5.40 -23.66 12.70
N GLU A 368 4.57 -24.39 13.44
CA GLU A 368 4.11 -25.74 13.03
C GLU A 368 3.24 -25.82 11.77
N PRO A 369 2.37 -24.83 11.43
CA PRO A 369 1.52 -24.87 10.24
C PRO A 369 2.29 -24.76 8.90
N LYS A 370 3.05 -25.80 8.54
CA LYS A 370 3.91 -25.87 7.34
C LYS A 370 3.21 -25.63 5.99
N GLY A 371 1.88 -25.76 5.95
CA GLY A 371 1.05 -25.42 4.79
C GLY A 371 0.85 -23.91 4.61
N SER A 372 1.06 -23.12 5.65
CA SER A 372 0.77 -21.69 5.69
C SER A 372 1.89 -20.86 5.07
N ARG A 373 1.53 -19.96 4.15
CA ARG A 373 2.45 -18.98 3.57
C ARG A 373 1.91 -17.57 3.73
N LEU A 374 2.78 -16.67 4.17
CA LEU A 374 2.48 -15.27 4.43
C LEU A 374 3.43 -14.36 3.66
N VAL A 375 2.86 -13.42 2.92
CA VAL A 375 3.62 -12.40 2.20
C VAL A 375 3.00 -11.04 2.46
N PHE A 376 3.77 -10.13 3.06
CA PHE A 376 3.36 -8.73 3.27
C PHE A 376 4.20 -7.81 2.41
N ALA A 377 3.54 -6.92 1.67
CA ALA A 377 4.17 -5.93 0.80
C ALA A 377 3.50 -4.57 0.97
N GLY A 378 4.22 -3.47 0.71
CA GLY A 378 3.60 -2.14 0.66
C GLY A 378 4.44 -1.12 -0.09
N THR A 379 3.86 0.01 -0.49
CA THR A 379 4.56 1.06 -1.27
C THR A 379 5.90 1.45 -0.63
N ALA A 380 5.87 1.76 0.66
CA ALA A 380 6.99 2.01 1.56
C ALA A 380 6.74 1.16 2.82
N HIS A 381 7.68 0.28 3.17
CA HIS A 381 7.43 -0.80 4.14
C HIS A 381 8.53 -0.92 5.20
N ALA A 382 9.46 0.04 5.24
CA ALA A 382 10.54 0.04 6.21
C ALA A 382 10.01 0.29 7.63
N LYS A 383 8.95 1.11 7.81
CA LYS A 383 8.30 1.30 9.12
C LYS A 383 7.90 -0.03 9.74
N TYR A 384 7.07 -0.82 9.05
CA TYR A 384 6.64 -2.13 9.54
C TYR A 384 7.85 -3.04 9.82
N GLU A 385 8.76 -3.17 8.86
CA GLU A 385 9.96 -4.01 9.00
C GLU A 385 10.82 -3.66 10.22
N MET A 386 11.08 -2.37 10.43
CA MET A 386 12.10 -1.92 11.38
C MET A 386 11.54 -1.58 12.76
N THR A 387 10.24 -1.34 12.88
CA THR A 387 9.62 -0.93 14.16
C THR A 387 8.55 -1.89 14.67
N ILE A 388 7.92 -2.68 13.81
CA ILE A 388 6.77 -3.53 14.19
C ILE A 388 7.10 -5.01 14.07
N LEU A 389 7.78 -5.42 12.98
CA LEU A 389 8.23 -6.79 12.81
C LEU A 389 9.26 -7.11 13.89
N ASP A 390 8.99 -8.18 14.63
CA ASP A 390 9.87 -8.68 15.67
C ASP A 390 11.27 -9.01 15.11
N GLU A 391 12.29 -8.61 15.86
CA GLU A 391 13.69 -8.68 15.45
C GLU A 391 14.14 -10.10 15.11
N SER A 392 13.56 -11.12 15.76
CA SER A 392 13.88 -12.53 15.50
C SER A 392 13.54 -12.99 14.08
N TYR A 393 12.52 -12.40 13.44
CA TYR A 393 12.11 -12.76 12.08
C TYR A 393 12.80 -11.93 11.00
N ARG A 394 13.37 -10.76 11.33
CA ARG A 394 13.93 -9.85 10.33
C ARG A 394 15.00 -10.49 9.43
N PRO A 395 15.99 -11.26 9.95
CA PRO A 395 17.07 -11.80 9.12
C PRO A 395 16.57 -12.78 8.04
N THR A 396 15.55 -13.58 8.37
CA THR A 396 15.04 -14.67 7.54
C THR A 396 13.83 -14.28 6.70
N SER A 397 13.01 -13.34 7.18
CA SER A 397 11.73 -13.01 6.56
C SER A 397 11.79 -11.79 5.64
N VAL A 398 12.75 -10.88 5.80
CA VAL A 398 12.82 -9.69 4.96
C VAL A 398 13.49 -10.00 3.63
N VAL A 399 12.80 -9.63 2.55
CA VAL A 399 13.29 -9.69 1.17
C VAL A 399 13.36 -8.28 0.64
N PHE A 400 14.58 -7.86 0.29
CA PHE A 400 14.78 -6.56 -0.33
C PHE A 400 14.52 -6.63 -1.83
N VAL A 401 13.54 -5.87 -2.28
CA VAL A 401 13.21 -5.67 -3.70
C VAL A 401 13.91 -4.39 -4.15
N GLY A 402 14.76 -4.53 -5.16
CA GLY A 402 15.56 -3.45 -5.72
C GLY A 402 15.19 -3.16 -7.17
N PRO A 403 16.00 -2.35 -7.88
CA PRO A 403 15.82 -2.12 -9.29
C PRO A 403 15.84 -3.40 -10.13
N LEU A 404 15.19 -3.37 -11.29
CA LEU A 404 15.13 -4.53 -12.19
C LEU A 404 16.52 -4.85 -12.76
N SER A 405 16.72 -6.11 -13.15
CA SER A 405 17.92 -6.48 -13.91
C SER A 405 17.94 -5.72 -15.24
N ARG A 406 19.13 -5.40 -15.76
CA ARG A 406 19.27 -4.72 -17.07
C ARG A 406 18.53 -5.46 -18.18
N HIS A 407 18.55 -6.79 -18.16
CA HIS A 407 17.85 -7.64 -19.13
C HIS A 407 16.33 -7.43 -19.07
N VAL A 408 15.72 -7.54 -17.88
CA VAL A 408 14.28 -7.38 -17.72
C VAL A 408 13.84 -5.93 -17.96
N PHE A 409 14.60 -4.97 -17.45
CA PHE A 409 14.31 -3.55 -17.67
C PHE A 409 14.42 -3.16 -19.16
N SER A 410 15.35 -3.77 -19.90
CA SER A 410 15.46 -3.59 -21.35
C SER A 410 14.17 -4.00 -22.06
N LYS A 411 13.55 -5.12 -21.66
CA LYS A 411 12.26 -5.57 -22.20
C LYS A 411 11.10 -4.64 -21.84
N LEU A 412 11.11 -4.11 -20.62
CA LEU A 412 10.15 -3.09 -20.19
C LEU A 412 10.32 -1.81 -21.00
N LEU A 413 11.55 -1.34 -21.20
CA LEU A 413 11.86 -0.14 -21.95
C LEU A 413 11.40 -0.24 -23.41
N ASP A 414 11.43 -1.43 -24.01
CA ASP A 414 10.94 -1.66 -25.37
C ASP A 414 9.43 -1.37 -25.53
N THR A 415 8.66 -1.31 -24.43
CA THR A 415 7.25 -0.86 -24.45
C THR A 415 7.10 0.66 -24.51
N TYR A 416 8.20 1.41 -24.48
CA TYR A 416 8.26 2.88 -24.55
C TYR A 416 9.07 3.29 -25.79
N PRO A 417 8.47 3.29 -27.00
CA PRO A 417 9.23 3.43 -28.25
C PRO A 417 10.13 4.67 -28.31
N HIS A 418 9.63 5.83 -27.83
CA HIS A 418 10.39 7.09 -27.78
C HIS A 418 11.62 7.01 -26.87
N LEU A 419 11.53 6.27 -25.77
CA LEU A 419 12.61 6.09 -24.79
C LEU A 419 13.54 4.91 -25.12
N ALA A 420 13.06 3.96 -25.92
CA ALA A 420 13.82 2.80 -26.37
C ALA A 420 14.81 3.12 -27.50
N ALA A 421 14.79 4.35 -28.03
CA ALA A 421 15.61 4.79 -29.15
C ALA A 421 17.12 4.57 -28.89
N PRO A 422 17.88 3.97 -29.82
CA PRO A 422 19.29 3.60 -29.60
C PRO A 422 20.19 4.76 -29.15
N ALA A 423 19.90 5.98 -29.60
CA ALA A 423 20.69 7.17 -29.27
C ALA A 423 20.66 7.56 -27.79
N ILE A 424 19.57 7.24 -27.08
CA ILE A 424 19.36 7.65 -25.68
C ILE A 424 19.16 6.48 -24.72
N ARG A 425 19.00 5.25 -25.23
CA ARG A 425 18.66 4.06 -24.45
C ARG A 425 19.56 3.82 -23.24
N GLU A 426 20.88 3.85 -23.43
CA GLU A 426 21.82 3.61 -22.32
C GLU A 426 21.76 4.73 -21.27
N GLU A 427 21.50 5.97 -21.68
CA GLU A 427 21.33 7.07 -20.76
C GLU A 427 20.03 6.93 -19.95
N VAL A 428 18.92 6.51 -20.59
CA VAL A 428 17.67 6.18 -19.88
C VAL A 428 17.89 5.09 -18.82
N ILE A 429 18.61 4.02 -19.17
CA ILE A 429 18.97 2.93 -18.24
C ILE A 429 19.82 3.47 -17.09
N ALA A 430 20.78 4.35 -17.37
CA ALA A 430 21.68 4.92 -16.38
C ALA A 430 20.96 5.88 -15.42
N ILE A 431 20.17 6.83 -15.92
CA ILE A 431 19.52 7.85 -15.08
C ILE A 431 18.41 7.26 -14.22
N THR A 432 17.68 6.26 -14.72
CA THR A 432 16.62 5.57 -13.97
C THR A 432 17.16 4.47 -13.07
N ASN A 433 18.40 4.01 -13.29
CA ASN A 433 19.00 2.83 -12.67
C ASN A 433 18.07 1.60 -12.71
N CYS A 434 17.36 1.39 -13.83
CA CYS A 434 16.41 0.30 -14.02
C CYS A 434 15.23 0.29 -13.03
N VAL A 435 14.86 1.44 -12.46
CA VAL A 435 13.70 1.58 -11.56
C VAL A 435 12.44 1.90 -12.37
N PRO A 436 11.40 1.04 -12.37
CA PRO A 436 10.18 1.24 -13.16
C PRO A 436 9.48 2.58 -12.92
N ARG A 437 9.36 3.00 -11.65
CA ARG A 437 8.78 4.31 -11.30
C ARG A 437 9.50 5.48 -11.97
N GLU A 438 10.83 5.45 -12.00
CA GLU A 438 11.60 6.53 -12.62
C GLU A 438 11.43 6.51 -14.15
N LEU A 439 11.26 5.34 -14.77
CA LEU A 439 10.89 5.24 -16.19
C LEU A 439 9.51 5.86 -16.46
N VAL A 440 8.51 5.58 -15.61
CA VAL A 440 7.16 6.16 -15.74
C VAL A 440 7.20 7.68 -15.61
N TYR A 441 7.92 8.21 -14.62
CA TYR A 441 8.04 9.67 -14.43
C TYR A 441 8.84 10.34 -15.54
N LEU A 442 9.87 9.68 -16.07
CA LEU A 442 10.59 10.16 -17.24
C LEU A 442 9.68 10.20 -18.47
N SER A 443 8.91 9.14 -18.72
CA SER A 443 7.96 9.08 -19.83
C SER A 443 6.96 10.23 -19.74
N ALA A 444 6.32 10.42 -18.57
CA ALA A 444 5.33 11.47 -18.37
C ALA A 444 5.93 12.89 -18.57
N PHE A 445 7.19 13.11 -18.18
CA PHE A 445 7.86 14.39 -18.40
C PHE A 445 8.09 14.69 -19.89
N LEU A 446 8.30 13.65 -20.70
CA LEU A 446 8.67 13.79 -22.11
C LEU A 446 7.46 13.73 -23.05
N GLU A 447 6.25 13.38 -22.57
CA GLU A 447 5.03 13.19 -23.38
C GLU A 447 4.67 14.40 -24.27
N HIS A 448 5.08 15.61 -23.88
CA HIS A 448 4.78 16.85 -24.60
C HIS A 448 5.94 17.41 -25.43
N LEU A 449 7.10 16.76 -25.42
CA LEU A 449 8.28 17.22 -26.14
C LEU A 449 8.29 16.68 -27.57
N PRO A 450 8.82 17.46 -28.54
CA PRO A 450 8.92 17.00 -29.92
C PRO A 450 9.99 15.90 -30.05
N ASP A 451 9.71 14.91 -30.90
CA ASP A 451 10.71 13.93 -31.33
C ASP A 451 11.75 14.55 -32.28
N PRO A 452 13.02 14.07 -32.28
CA PRO A 452 13.55 13.05 -31.39
C PRO A 452 13.93 13.63 -30.01
N ILE A 453 13.69 12.85 -28.95
CA ILE A 453 14.16 13.18 -27.60
C ILE A 453 15.69 13.27 -27.59
N SER A 454 16.21 14.42 -27.14
CA SER A 454 17.64 14.69 -27.06
C SER A 454 18.23 14.31 -25.70
N LEU A 455 19.56 14.19 -25.63
CA LEU A 455 20.27 14.03 -24.35
C LEU A 455 20.05 15.24 -23.43
N ASP A 456 19.87 16.44 -23.97
CA ASP A 456 19.60 17.64 -23.19
C ASP A 456 18.24 17.55 -22.48
N ASN A 457 17.22 16.94 -23.12
CA ASN A 457 15.94 16.68 -22.47
C ASN A 457 16.10 15.75 -21.27
N LEU A 458 16.92 14.70 -21.38
CA LEU A 458 17.21 13.78 -20.27
C LEU A 458 18.00 14.46 -19.15
N GLN A 459 18.94 15.36 -19.49
CA GLN A 459 19.68 16.15 -18.50
C GLN A 459 18.76 17.11 -17.75
N GLN A 460 17.83 17.77 -18.45
CA GLN A 460 16.85 18.66 -17.85
C GLN A 460 15.95 17.89 -16.87
N TRP A 461 15.41 16.75 -17.27
CA TRP A 461 14.64 15.87 -16.37
C TRP A 461 15.46 15.44 -15.15
N THR A 462 16.71 15.03 -15.38
CA THR A 462 17.61 14.59 -14.30
C THR A 462 17.82 15.70 -13.27
N LYS A 463 17.96 16.95 -13.72
CA LYS A 463 18.10 18.12 -12.85
C LYS A 463 16.83 18.38 -12.04
N GLU A 464 15.67 18.46 -12.70
CA GLU A 464 14.39 18.71 -12.00
C GLU A 464 14.03 17.60 -11.01
N ARG A 465 14.29 16.34 -11.40
CA ARG A 465 14.09 15.18 -10.52
C ARG A 465 15.05 15.20 -9.34
N ALA A 466 16.31 15.63 -9.52
CA ALA A 466 17.26 15.82 -8.44
C ALA A 466 16.84 16.95 -7.49
N ASP A 467 16.33 18.07 -8.00
CA ASP A 467 15.83 19.18 -7.17
C ASP A 467 14.64 18.75 -6.30
N TYR A 468 13.74 17.92 -6.84
CA TYR A 468 12.66 17.31 -6.06
C TYR A 468 13.21 16.43 -4.93
N PHE A 469 14.15 15.53 -5.23
CA PHE A 469 14.77 14.67 -4.24
C PHE A 469 15.55 15.45 -3.18
N LEU A 470 16.25 16.53 -3.57
CA LEU A 470 17.01 17.38 -2.66
C LEU A 470 16.08 18.07 -1.66
N LYS A 471 14.96 18.64 -2.12
CA LYS A 471 13.94 19.24 -1.24
C LYS A 471 13.41 18.23 -0.22
N THR A 472 13.11 17.00 -0.67
CA THR A 472 12.63 15.92 0.21
C THR A 472 13.69 15.53 1.26
N ALA A 473 14.94 15.36 0.84
CA ALA A 473 16.03 14.98 1.75
C ALA A 473 16.39 16.10 2.74
N LEU A 474 16.39 17.37 2.30
CA LEU A 474 16.60 18.54 3.17
C LEU A 474 15.51 18.66 4.23
N ARG A 475 14.24 18.45 3.88
CA ARG A 475 13.13 18.47 4.84
C ARG A 475 13.36 17.42 5.93
N TYR A 476 13.59 16.17 5.53
CA TYR A 476 13.88 15.09 6.46
C TYR A 476 15.07 15.42 7.38
N TYR A 477 16.20 15.88 6.81
CA TYR A 477 17.38 16.21 7.60
C TYR A 477 17.14 17.38 8.57
N GLY A 478 16.33 18.36 8.16
CA GLY A 478 15.93 19.51 8.99
C GLY A 478 15.26 19.07 10.29
N ASP A 479 14.38 18.06 10.21
CA ASP A 479 13.59 17.53 11.32
C ASP A 479 14.41 16.64 12.29
N LEU A 480 15.64 16.27 11.94
CA LEU A 480 16.49 15.44 12.79
C LEU A 480 17.12 16.22 13.96
N ASN A 481 17.17 15.57 15.13
CA ASN A 481 17.99 16.04 16.25
C ASN A 481 19.49 15.78 16.02
N SER A 482 20.35 16.32 16.89
CA SER A 482 21.81 16.24 16.75
C SER A 482 22.36 14.81 16.67
N THR A 483 21.83 13.89 17.46
CA THR A 483 22.23 12.47 17.46
C THR A 483 21.88 11.79 16.14
N TYR A 484 20.66 11.98 15.64
CA TYR A 484 20.24 11.39 14.37
C TYR A 484 20.95 12.03 13.17
N LYS A 485 21.28 13.33 13.22
CA LYS A 485 22.10 13.99 12.19
C LYS A 485 23.48 13.35 12.06
N GLN A 486 24.13 13.02 13.17
CA GLN A 486 25.42 12.33 13.14
C GLN A 486 25.31 10.90 12.59
N ARG A 487 24.25 10.17 12.96
CA ARG A 487 23.98 8.82 12.42
C ARG A 487 23.71 8.86 10.92
N PHE A 488 22.87 9.77 10.48
CA PHE A 488 22.55 10.01 9.08
C PHE A 488 23.80 10.34 8.27
N TYR A 489 24.65 11.25 8.77
CA TYR A 489 25.91 11.60 8.12
C TYR A 489 26.80 10.37 7.88
N LYS A 490 26.98 9.53 8.92
CA LYS A 490 27.79 8.31 8.82
C LYS A 490 27.19 7.30 7.84
N ALA A 491 25.86 7.09 7.90
CA ALA A 491 25.16 6.19 6.98
C ALA A 491 25.26 6.65 5.52
N LEU A 492 25.13 7.96 5.29
CA LEU A 492 25.25 8.56 3.96
C LEU A 492 26.67 8.46 3.41
N LEU A 493 27.67 8.77 4.23
CA LEU A 493 29.08 8.61 3.86
C LEU A 493 29.41 7.14 3.54
N GLY A 494 28.98 6.20 4.38
CA GLY A 494 29.18 4.77 4.12
C GLY A 494 28.52 4.30 2.82
N THR A 495 27.36 4.89 2.46
CA THR A 495 26.68 4.62 1.19
C THR A 495 27.50 5.12 -0.01
N PHE A 496 28.14 6.29 0.08
CA PHE A 496 29.02 6.79 -0.98
C PHE A 496 30.29 5.95 -1.14
N LEU A 497 30.85 5.46 -0.04
CA LEU A 497 32.08 4.65 -0.03
C LEU A 497 31.83 3.18 -0.37
N GLY A 498 30.57 2.75 -0.45
CA GLY A 498 30.22 1.35 -0.66
C GLY A 498 30.60 0.44 0.51
N SER A 499 30.81 1.00 1.70
CA SER A 499 31.16 0.26 2.91
C SER A 499 29.91 -0.25 3.63
N THR A 500 30.03 -1.40 4.29
CA THR A 500 29.05 -1.91 5.24
C THR A 500 29.10 -1.06 6.51
N SER A 501 28.48 0.12 6.48
CA SER A 501 28.34 0.92 7.70
C SER A 501 27.57 0.12 8.75
N ALA A 502 28.14 -0.01 9.95
CA ALA A 502 27.43 -0.53 11.12
C ALA A 502 26.21 0.35 11.51
N VAL A 503 26.16 1.59 11.02
CA VAL A 503 25.07 2.54 11.22
C VAL A 503 24.22 2.61 9.96
N GLY A 504 22.98 2.13 10.06
CA GLY A 504 21.97 2.23 8.99
C GLY A 504 21.16 3.52 9.04
N PHE A 505 20.36 3.74 8.00
CA PHE A 505 19.33 4.78 7.98
C PHE A 505 18.13 4.34 8.83
N ASP A 506 17.39 5.31 9.38
CA ASP A 506 16.09 5.01 9.99
C ASP A 506 15.03 4.68 8.93
N TRP A 507 13.91 4.12 9.38
CA TRP A 507 12.83 3.71 8.49
C TRP A 507 12.23 4.89 7.70
N ASN A 508 12.17 6.07 8.32
CA ASN A 508 11.54 7.26 7.73
C ASN A 508 12.34 7.71 6.49
N PHE A 509 13.67 7.73 6.59
CA PHE A 509 14.53 8.02 5.43
C PHE A 509 14.45 6.96 4.35
N VAL A 510 14.45 5.67 4.72
CA VAL A 510 14.36 4.56 3.76
C VAL A 510 13.06 4.66 2.95
N ASP A 511 11.96 5.00 3.61
CA ASP A 511 10.63 5.12 2.99
C ASP A 511 10.51 6.36 2.08
N LEU A 512 11.43 7.35 2.14
CA LEU A 512 11.51 8.43 1.14
C LEU A 512 11.84 7.92 -0.27
N GLY A 513 12.40 6.72 -0.38
CA GLY A 513 12.69 6.10 -1.67
C GLY A 513 13.84 6.76 -2.45
N LEU A 514 14.85 7.26 -1.72
CA LEU A 514 16.12 7.79 -2.25
C LEU A 514 17.23 6.73 -2.33
N ILE A 515 17.05 5.63 -1.59
CA ILE A 515 17.98 4.52 -1.48
C ILE A 515 17.24 3.18 -1.60
N TYR A 516 17.97 2.11 -1.90
CA TYR A 516 17.49 0.73 -1.77
C TYR A 516 18.49 -0.11 -0.99
N ARG A 517 18.04 -1.28 -0.53
CA ARG A 517 18.82 -2.19 0.32
C ARG A 517 19.04 -3.52 -0.37
N SER A 518 20.12 -4.20 -0.01
CA SER A 518 20.38 -5.60 -0.38
C SER A 518 21.07 -6.31 0.77
N LYS A 519 20.87 -7.63 0.87
CA LYS A 519 21.65 -8.46 1.79
C LYS A 519 23.10 -8.54 1.31
N ASP A 520 24.05 -8.40 2.23
CA ASP A 520 25.45 -8.69 2.00
C ASP A 520 25.72 -10.18 2.23
N LEU A 521 25.97 -10.91 1.15
CA LEU A 521 26.23 -12.35 1.19
C LEU A 521 27.52 -12.71 1.94
N ASN A 522 28.46 -11.77 2.10
CA ASN A 522 29.79 -12.04 2.67
C ASN A 522 29.90 -11.71 4.16
N GLN A 523 29.09 -10.77 4.67
CA GLN A 523 29.25 -10.22 6.04
C GLN A 523 27.96 -10.30 6.89
N GLY A 524 26.86 -10.84 6.36
CA GLY A 524 25.59 -10.95 7.11
C GLY A 524 24.92 -9.61 7.41
N GLY A 525 25.34 -8.52 6.74
CA GLY A 525 24.84 -7.17 6.93
C GLY A 525 23.90 -6.70 5.81
N THR A 526 23.34 -5.50 5.96
CA THR A 526 22.53 -4.84 4.94
C THR A 526 23.35 -3.74 4.26
N ARG A 527 23.52 -3.83 2.94
CA ARG A 527 24.12 -2.77 2.14
C ARG A 527 23.06 -1.79 1.65
N HIS A 528 23.42 -0.52 1.62
CA HIS A 528 22.60 0.55 1.11
C HIS A 528 23.16 1.03 -0.22
N PHE A 529 22.27 1.32 -1.16
CA PHE A 529 22.60 1.81 -2.49
C PHE A 529 21.74 3.01 -2.80
N ILE A 530 22.30 3.99 -3.50
CA ILE A 530 21.54 5.13 -3.98
C ILE A 530 20.60 4.66 -5.10
N LEU A 531 19.35 5.14 -5.08
CA LEU A 531 18.33 4.62 -5.98
C LEU A 531 18.65 4.83 -7.46
N CYS A 532 19.00 6.05 -7.86
CA CYS A 532 19.18 6.45 -9.25
C CYS A 532 20.06 7.72 -9.34
N ARG A 533 20.47 8.12 -10.56
CA ARG A 533 21.35 9.29 -10.76
C ARG A 533 20.77 10.60 -10.21
N PRO A 534 19.47 10.93 -10.41
CA PRO A 534 18.88 12.10 -9.76
C PRO A 534 18.96 12.08 -8.22
N ALA A 535 18.72 10.92 -7.59
CA ALA A 535 18.85 10.78 -6.15
C ALA A 535 20.31 10.93 -5.69
N GLN A 536 21.27 10.44 -6.47
CA GLN A 536 22.69 10.62 -6.20
C GLN A 536 23.10 12.09 -6.21
N ARG A 537 22.69 12.85 -7.23
CA ARG A 537 22.92 14.30 -7.30
C ARG A 537 22.33 15.02 -6.09
N ALA A 538 21.07 14.72 -5.77
CA ALA A 538 20.39 15.30 -4.61
C ALA A 538 21.13 15.02 -3.28
N LEU A 539 21.54 13.78 -3.05
CA LEU A 539 22.20 13.39 -1.80
C LEU A 539 23.62 13.93 -1.70
N LEU A 540 24.35 14.06 -2.82
CA LEU A 540 25.66 14.72 -2.85
C LEU A 540 25.53 16.21 -2.55
N GLU A 541 24.55 16.90 -3.14
CA GLU A 541 24.28 18.31 -2.84
C GLU A 541 23.88 18.52 -1.38
N LEU A 542 23.01 17.65 -0.82
CA LEU A 542 22.74 17.65 0.61
C LEU A 542 24.04 17.49 1.41
N PHE A 543 24.86 16.48 1.10
CA PHE A 543 26.08 16.18 1.84
C PHE A 543 27.08 17.34 1.87
N LYS A 544 27.22 18.08 0.77
CA LYS A 544 28.06 19.30 0.69
C LYS A 544 27.64 20.38 1.69
N THR A 545 26.36 20.43 2.05
CA THR A 545 25.86 21.38 3.07
C THR A 545 26.06 20.91 4.51
N LEU A 546 26.43 19.64 4.71
CA LEU A 546 26.53 19.07 6.06
C LEU A 546 27.89 19.39 6.70
N PRO A 547 27.91 19.88 7.95
CA PRO A 547 29.15 20.10 8.68
C PRO A 547 29.83 18.78 9.02
N LEU A 548 31.16 18.76 9.01
CA LEU A 548 31.93 17.63 9.53
C LEU A 548 31.52 17.36 11.00
N PRO A 549 31.26 16.10 11.40
CA PRO A 549 30.87 15.78 12.77
C PRO A 549 31.85 16.35 13.80
N GLU A 550 31.32 16.98 14.86
CA GLU A 550 32.12 17.76 15.81
C GLU A 550 33.22 16.94 16.49
N ILE A 551 32.97 15.65 16.75
CA ILE A 551 33.97 14.74 17.31
C ILE A 551 35.14 14.55 16.33
N THR A 552 34.85 14.31 15.05
CA THR A 552 35.87 14.18 14.01
C THR A 552 36.63 15.49 13.83
N ARG A 553 35.93 16.63 13.83
CA ARG A 553 36.55 17.96 13.75
C ARG A 553 37.51 18.22 14.91
N ARG A 554 37.11 17.91 16.15
CA ARG A 554 37.98 18.07 17.34
C ARG A 554 39.23 17.20 17.23
N ARG A 555 39.05 15.93 16.84
CA ARG A 555 40.18 14.98 16.69
C ARG A 555 41.10 15.30 15.51
N LEU A 556 40.58 15.97 14.49
CA LEU A 556 41.40 16.49 13.41
C LEU A 556 42.34 17.59 13.92
N CYS A 557 41.89 18.45 14.84
CA CYS A 557 42.70 19.52 15.40
C CYS A 557 43.79 19.02 16.36
N ASP A 558 43.54 17.94 17.10
CA ASP A 558 44.49 17.37 18.07
C ASP A 558 45.39 16.25 17.49
N GLY A 559 45.16 15.85 16.23
CA GLY A 559 45.93 14.82 15.53
C GLY A 559 45.60 13.38 15.96
N SER A 560 44.58 13.16 16.78
CA SER A 560 44.22 11.86 17.36
C SER A 560 43.07 11.14 16.63
N LEU A 561 43.12 11.12 15.30
CA LEU A 561 42.11 10.47 14.45
C LEU A 561 42.23 8.94 14.53
N SER A 562 41.10 8.24 14.69
CA SER A 562 41.03 6.82 14.31
C SER A 562 41.03 6.67 12.79
N GLY A 563 41.29 5.46 12.27
CA GLY A 563 41.22 5.17 10.82
C GLY A 563 39.90 5.63 10.19
N ASP A 564 38.76 5.23 10.77
CA ASP A 564 37.43 5.65 10.32
C ASP A 564 37.22 7.17 10.33
N GLN A 565 37.81 7.87 11.31
CA GLN A 565 37.70 9.31 11.43
C GLN A 565 38.56 10.04 10.40
N PHE A 566 39.74 9.50 10.11
CA PHE A 566 40.60 9.99 9.04
C PHE A 566 39.90 9.80 7.68
N GLU A 567 39.35 8.62 7.40
CA GLU A 567 38.60 8.35 6.17
C GLU A 567 37.39 9.30 6.06
N THR A 568 36.66 9.50 7.16
CA THR A 568 35.54 10.45 7.21
C THR A 568 35.97 11.87 6.86
N ALA A 569 37.03 12.37 7.48
CA ALA A 569 37.54 13.71 7.24
C ALA A 569 38.05 13.87 5.81
N LEU A 570 38.78 12.89 5.30
CA LEU A 570 39.29 12.88 3.93
C LEU A 570 38.14 12.92 2.92
N CYS A 571 37.15 12.03 3.06
CA CYS A 571 36.02 11.99 2.14
C CYS A 571 35.19 13.26 2.17
N HIS A 572 34.96 13.84 3.35
CA HIS A 572 34.32 15.15 3.46
C HIS A 572 35.10 16.23 2.73
N GLN A 573 36.42 16.26 2.89
CA GLN A 573 37.29 17.23 2.23
C GLN A 573 37.36 17.03 0.70
N LEU A 574 37.18 15.80 0.21
CA LEU A 574 37.13 15.49 -1.22
C LEU A 574 35.77 15.87 -1.85
N ILE A 575 34.65 15.64 -1.15
CA ILE A 575 33.30 15.84 -1.70
C ILE A 575 32.81 17.29 -1.53
N CYS A 576 33.16 17.94 -0.42
CA CYS A 576 32.70 19.29 -0.06
C CYS A 576 33.59 20.48 -0.48
N PRO A 577 34.72 20.36 -1.23
CA PRO A 577 35.52 21.52 -1.56
C PRO A 577 34.81 22.37 -2.60
N THR A 578 34.94 23.69 -2.46
CA THR A 578 34.41 24.70 -3.41
C THR A 578 35.30 24.88 -4.63
N LYS A 579 36.46 24.19 -4.69
CA LYS A 579 37.44 24.24 -5.77
C LYS A 579 38.02 22.85 -6.05
N PRO A 580 38.44 22.56 -7.30
CA PRO A 580 39.15 21.33 -7.62
C PRO A 580 40.40 21.17 -6.75
N ILE A 581 40.66 19.95 -6.28
CA ILE A 581 41.89 19.64 -5.56
C ILE A 581 42.99 19.45 -6.60
N LEU A 582 43.96 20.36 -6.60
CA LEU A 582 45.11 20.31 -7.50
C LEU A 582 46.21 19.46 -6.88
N LEU A 583 46.49 18.31 -7.48
CA LEU A 583 47.61 17.45 -7.13
C LEU A 583 48.72 17.61 -8.16
N ASN A 584 49.92 17.96 -7.71
CA ASN A 584 51.09 17.93 -8.59
C ASN A 584 51.59 16.48 -8.65
N ALA A 585 51.53 15.89 -9.84
CA ALA A 585 52.02 14.55 -10.11
C ALA A 585 53.25 14.62 -11.02
N THR A 586 54.08 13.58 -10.96
CA THR A 586 55.17 13.36 -11.91
C THR A 586 54.94 12.02 -12.60
N ASP A 587 55.67 11.74 -13.68
CA ASP A 587 55.76 10.38 -14.20
C ASP A 587 56.39 9.43 -13.16
N LEU A 588 56.38 8.13 -13.45
CA LEU A 588 56.92 7.10 -12.54
C LEU A 588 58.42 7.28 -12.25
N ASN A 589 59.14 8.06 -13.05
CA ASN A 589 60.56 8.36 -12.89
C ASN A 589 60.81 9.70 -12.16
N GLY A 590 59.75 10.37 -11.68
CA GLY A 590 59.85 11.66 -10.99
C GLY A 590 60.00 12.87 -11.93
N ASN A 591 59.83 12.69 -13.23
CA ASN A 591 59.99 13.72 -14.25
C ASN A 591 58.64 14.25 -14.75
N HIS A 592 58.66 15.33 -15.54
CA HIS A 592 57.48 15.92 -16.19
C HIS A 592 56.31 16.25 -15.25
N PRO A 593 56.45 17.29 -14.39
CA PRO A 593 55.41 17.68 -13.45
C PRO A 593 54.13 18.06 -14.19
N THR A 594 53.04 17.37 -13.86
CA THR A 594 51.70 17.56 -14.41
C THR A 594 50.73 17.81 -13.28
N THR A 595 49.91 18.86 -13.37
CA THR A 595 48.87 19.13 -12.39
C THR A 595 47.62 18.32 -12.72
N ILE A 596 47.22 17.44 -11.82
CA ILE A 596 45.97 16.69 -11.86
C ILE A 596 44.92 17.46 -11.05
N ALA A 597 43.86 17.91 -11.70
CA ALA A 597 42.71 18.50 -11.03
C ALA A 597 41.71 17.39 -10.67
N LEU A 598 41.51 17.14 -9.38
CA LEU A 598 40.43 16.31 -8.89
C LEU A 598 39.20 17.18 -8.64
N ASP A 599 38.22 17.06 -9.52
CA ASP A 599 36.93 17.73 -9.38
C ASP A 599 35.83 16.71 -9.08
N PHE A 600 35.22 16.83 -7.91
CA PHE A 600 34.11 15.98 -7.46
C PHE A 600 32.74 16.64 -7.71
N SER A 601 32.70 17.78 -8.44
CA SER A 601 31.47 18.43 -8.90
C SER A 601 30.57 17.47 -9.70
N TYR A 602 31.19 16.48 -10.35
CA TYR A 602 30.56 15.34 -10.99
C TYR A 602 31.15 14.04 -10.43
N CYS A 603 30.71 13.61 -9.25
CA CYS A 603 30.90 12.22 -8.82
C CYS A 603 30.00 11.27 -9.67
N ASP A 604 29.99 11.48 -10.98
CA ASP A 604 29.27 10.74 -12.02
C ASP A 604 30.23 9.71 -12.68
N THR A 605 31.35 9.33 -12.05
CA THR A 605 32.25 8.27 -12.58
C THR A 605 33.19 7.70 -11.50
N SER A 606 32.79 6.59 -10.87
CA SER A 606 33.74 5.57 -10.40
C SER A 606 33.16 4.16 -10.57
N LYS A 607 32.66 3.85 -11.78
CA LYS A 607 32.70 2.47 -12.27
C LYS A 607 33.94 2.31 -13.14
N SER A 608 35.05 1.90 -12.52
CA SER A 608 36.15 1.21 -13.20
C SER A 608 37.00 0.44 -12.20
N ALA A 609 36.43 -0.61 -11.63
CA ALA A 609 37.15 -1.86 -11.43
C ALA A 609 36.13 -2.99 -11.48
N ARG A 610 36.42 -3.97 -12.34
CA ARG A 610 35.64 -5.19 -12.58
C ARG A 610 35.23 -5.84 -11.27
N LEU A 611 33.97 -6.21 -11.15
CA LEU A 611 33.52 -7.51 -10.63
C LEU A 611 32.02 -7.68 -10.94
N PRO A 612 31.65 -8.52 -11.91
CA PRO A 612 30.31 -9.07 -11.97
C PRO A 612 30.23 -10.14 -10.87
N LEU A 613 29.38 -9.92 -9.88
CA LEU A 613 28.87 -11.03 -9.06
C LEU A 613 27.37 -11.13 -9.32
N SER A 614 27.06 -11.57 -10.54
CA SER A 614 25.93 -12.49 -10.71
C SER A 614 26.36 -13.84 -10.13
N PRO A 615 25.50 -14.55 -9.38
CA PRO A 615 25.77 -15.91 -8.94
C PRO A 615 25.57 -16.86 -10.13
N ALA A 616 26.53 -16.88 -11.04
CA ALA A 616 26.62 -17.89 -12.09
C ALA A 616 27.79 -18.83 -11.76
N THR A 617 27.45 -19.99 -11.19
CA THR A 617 28.08 -21.29 -11.40
C THR A 617 29.53 -21.28 -11.92
N LYS A 618 30.49 -21.48 -11.01
CA LYS A 618 31.76 -22.14 -11.36
C LYS A 618 31.70 -23.59 -10.90
N LYS A 619 31.55 -24.48 -11.88
CA LYS A 619 31.90 -25.90 -11.79
C LYS A 619 33.40 -26.02 -11.50
N PHE A 620 33.75 -26.96 -10.63
CA PHE A 620 34.89 -27.84 -10.89
C PHE A 620 34.40 -28.98 -11.78
#